data_AF-A0A8B7E2X9-F1
#
_entry.id   AF-A0A8B7E2X9-F1
#
_cell.length_a   1.000
_cell.length_b   1.000
_cell.length_c   1.000
_cell.angle_alpha   90.00
_cell.angle_beta   90.00
_cell.angle_gamma   90.00
#
_symmetry.space_group_name_H-M   'P 1'
#
loop_
_entity.id
_entity.type
_entity.pdbx_description
1 polymer ?
#
loop_
_entity_poly.entity_id
_entity_poly.type
_entity_poly.pdbx_seq_one_letter_code
_entity_poly.pdbx_strand_id
1 'polypeptide(L)'
;MIFKGTLFRCLINDGPRCHGKYTLSYLKTVLALRSIGEETEAKIVEALRIVEKEKKVSISSFMENTNVLLTGEEALSVFVDLHLTKAQYLYLRKLTDEKSCSLFPPYYKLHEVRQTYCPPFSAIEITNTHAKFMELQDLLDHTVDRILTIDSVYNNKLKQLIFYFHYVPRNSQLQRDAGRTLKSGNMSEIAGMTPILSRSSGAYDENYLVGSLIKSDDFDHRSDVGDQRLLKPCLMPYEIVEYQPSVPTQEGPTQEQIKEVATKLACVGDEIQEEYVKKNKQFYLGVERSLVNYITSRPELDYELFAVYLNDLIGENRDADDFIVLLNISKRVIIKTKSLGTNVFNYFRRFVGSAFADSIAQNNNVVEFVSRGLNN
;
A
#
# COMPACT_ATOMS: atom_id res chain seq x y z
N MET A 1 21.20 -17.49 29.46
CA MET A 1 19.84 -17.66 28.90
C MET A 1 18.83 -18.18 29.95
N ILE A 2 18.91 -17.74 31.22
CA ILE A 2 18.03 -18.18 32.33
C ILE A 2 17.14 -17.02 32.84
N PHE A 3 17.35 -15.79 32.37
CA PHE A 3 16.64 -14.59 32.84
C PHE A 3 15.25 -14.35 32.22
N LYS A 4 14.86 -15.07 31.14
CA LYS A 4 13.59 -14.80 30.44
C LYS A 4 12.34 -15.35 31.15
N GLY A 5 12.47 -16.36 32.02
CA GLY A 5 11.32 -17.00 32.68
C GLY A 5 10.88 -16.35 33.99
N THR A 6 11.82 -15.79 34.76
CA THR A 6 11.53 -15.33 36.14
C THR A 6 10.90 -13.93 36.17
N LEU A 7 11.22 -13.07 35.19
CA LEU A 7 10.72 -11.69 35.16
C LEU A 7 9.23 -11.62 34.82
N PHE A 8 8.75 -12.53 33.96
CA PHE A 8 7.34 -12.55 33.53
C PHE A 8 6.40 -13.03 34.65
N ARG A 9 6.90 -13.85 35.58
CA ARG A 9 6.08 -14.43 36.66
C ARG A 9 5.77 -13.43 37.79
N CYS A 10 6.62 -12.42 37.99
CA CYS A 10 6.38 -11.36 38.98
C CYS A 10 5.36 -10.31 38.54
N LEU A 11 5.16 -10.13 37.22
CA LEU A 11 4.22 -9.11 36.72
C LEU A 11 2.76 -9.54 36.78
N ILE A 12 2.48 -10.85 36.87
CA ILE A 12 1.11 -11.40 36.74
C ILE A 12 0.46 -11.70 38.10
N ASN A 13 1.24 -11.97 39.16
CA ASN A 13 0.70 -12.54 40.40
C ASN A 13 0.51 -11.58 41.58
N ASP A 14 1.04 -10.35 41.53
CA ASP A 14 0.93 -9.42 42.66
C ASP A 14 -0.24 -8.44 42.47
N GLY A 15 -1.28 -8.62 43.30
CA GLY A 15 -2.51 -7.84 43.27
C GLY A 15 -2.36 -6.34 43.59
N PRO A 16 -3.46 -5.57 43.47
CA PRO A 16 -3.45 -4.12 43.25
C PRO A 16 -3.29 -3.31 44.55
N ARG A 17 -2.13 -3.39 45.23
CA ARG A 17 -1.88 -2.57 46.45
C ARG A 17 -0.60 -1.73 46.48
N CYS A 18 0.13 -1.59 45.38
CA CYS A 18 1.40 -0.83 45.38
C CYS A 18 1.58 0.07 44.14
N HIS A 19 0.71 1.06 43.91
CA HIS A 19 0.77 1.92 42.70
C HIS A 19 2.07 2.73 42.49
N GLY A 20 2.93 2.87 43.51
CA GLY A 20 4.19 3.64 43.40
C GLY A 20 5.41 2.85 42.89
N LYS A 21 5.45 1.52 43.06
CA LYS A 21 6.68 0.72 42.78
C LYS A 21 6.72 0.12 41.38
N TYR A 22 5.57 -0.10 40.73
CA TYR A 22 5.51 -0.75 39.41
C TYR A 22 5.90 0.19 38.25
N THR A 23 5.66 1.48 38.37
CA THR A 23 6.01 2.47 37.33
C THR A 23 7.51 2.56 37.10
N LEU A 24 8.31 2.45 38.17
CA LEU A 24 9.77 2.50 38.07
C LEU A 24 10.36 1.23 37.44
N SER A 25 9.80 0.05 37.77
CA SER A 25 10.26 -1.21 37.17
C SER A 25 9.92 -1.30 35.69
N TYR A 26 8.72 -0.85 35.32
CA TYR A 26 8.26 -0.83 33.93
C TYR A 26 9.13 0.07 33.04
N LEU A 27 9.37 1.31 33.49
CA LEU A 27 10.21 2.26 32.74
C LEU A 27 11.63 1.72 32.55
N LYS A 28 12.19 1.05 33.56
CA LYS A 28 13.48 0.37 33.44
C LYS A 28 13.46 -0.74 32.39
N THR A 29 12.39 -1.53 32.31
CA THR A 29 12.27 -2.59 31.30
C THR A 29 12.18 -2.02 29.88
N VAL A 30 11.37 -0.98 29.65
CA VAL A 30 11.25 -0.35 28.32
C VAL A 30 12.58 0.30 27.91
N LEU A 31 13.24 0.99 28.84
CA LEU A 31 14.56 1.59 28.57
C LEU A 31 15.64 0.53 28.30
N ALA A 32 15.62 -0.59 29.03
CA ALA A 32 16.53 -1.69 28.80
C ALA A 32 16.31 -2.32 27.41
N LEU A 33 15.07 -2.58 27.01
CA LEU A 33 14.75 -3.13 25.68
C LEU A 33 15.20 -2.19 24.56
N ARG A 34 14.95 -0.88 24.70
CA ARG A 34 15.43 0.13 23.75
C ARG A 34 16.95 0.20 23.71
N SER A 35 17.63 0.04 24.85
CA SER A 35 19.10 0.06 24.89
C SER A 35 19.75 -1.17 24.23
N ILE A 36 19.00 -2.28 24.11
CA ILE A 36 19.45 -3.52 23.44
C ILE A 36 19.07 -3.52 21.94
N GLY A 37 18.26 -2.55 21.49
CA GLY A 37 17.78 -2.46 20.11
C GLY A 37 16.49 -3.23 19.82
N GLU A 38 15.84 -3.80 20.84
CA GLU A 38 14.57 -4.52 20.74
C GLU A 38 13.38 -3.54 20.75
N GLU A 39 13.25 -2.74 19.69
CA GLU A 39 12.28 -1.65 19.62
C GLU A 39 10.82 -2.13 19.50
N THR A 40 10.60 -3.29 18.88
CA THR A 40 9.29 -3.96 18.75
C THR A 40 8.76 -4.41 20.10
N GLU A 41 9.60 -5.04 20.90
CA GLU A 41 9.30 -5.54 22.23
C GLU A 41 9.00 -4.39 23.18
N ALA A 42 9.77 -3.30 23.09
CA ALA A 42 9.52 -2.07 23.82
C ALA A 42 8.14 -1.47 23.47
N LYS A 43 7.77 -1.44 22.18
CA LYS A 43 6.45 -0.95 21.71
C LYS A 43 5.29 -1.82 22.20
N ILE A 44 5.46 -3.15 22.22
CA ILE A 44 4.46 -4.08 22.75
C ILE A 44 4.24 -3.84 24.25
N VAL A 45 5.32 -3.74 25.03
CA VAL A 45 5.25 -3.44 26.47
C VAL A 45 4.55 -2.10 26.73
N GLU A 46 4.76 -1.12 25.85
CA GLU A 46 4.12 0.21 25.90
C GLU A 46 2.65 0.22 25.51
N ALA A 47 2.26 -0.58 24.53
CA ALA A 47 0.86 -0.80 24.19
C ALA A 47 0.10 -1.50 25.33
N LEU A 48 0.70 -2.50 25.98
CA LEU A 48 0.08 -3.23 27.11
C LEU A 48 -0.27 -2.32 28.29
N ARG A 49 0.53 -1.28 28.55
CA ARG A 49 0.26 -0.29 29.61
C ARG A 49 -0.99 0.55 29.34
N ILE A 50 -1.28 0.85 28.07
CA ILE A 50 -2.46 1.62 27.68
C ILE A 50 -3.72 0.78 27.93
N VAL A 51 -3.66 -0.52 27.63
CA VAL A 51 -4.76 -1.46 27.86
C VAL A 51 -5.08 -1.62 29.35
N GLU A 52 -4.08 -1.68 30.23
CA GLU A 52 -4.29 -1.78 31.69
C GLU A 52 -4.99 -0.56 32.32
N LYS A 53 -4.80 0.64 31.76
CA LYS A 53 -5.43 1.86 32.30
C LYS A 53 -6.90 1.97 31.92
N GLU A 54 -7.35 1.34 30.84
CA GLU A 54 -8.67 1.61 30.27
C GLU A 54 -9.73 0.54 30.53
N LYS A 55 -9.39 -0.69 30.95
CA LYS A 55 -10.35 -1.66 31.52
C LYS A 55 -9.60 -2.93 31.99
N LYS A 56 -10.19 -3.64 32.96
CA LYS A 56 -9.94 -5.07 33.24
C LYS A 56 -10.32 -5.92 32.01
N VAL A 57 -9.61 -5.77 30.89
CA VAL A 57 -9.72 -6.68 29.76
C VAL A 57 -8.82 -7.85 30.08
N SER A 58 -9.42 -9.02 30.28
CA SER A 58 -8.69 -10.26 30.53
C SER A 58 -7.77 -10.51 29.34
N ILE A 59 -6.45 -10.44 29.54
CA ILE A 59 -5.43 -10.65 28.50
C ILE A 59 -5.58 -12.02 27.81
N SER A 60 -6.21 -12.99 28.51
CA SER A 60 -6.62 -14.28 27.93
C SER A 60 -7.49 -14.13 26.68
N SER A 61 -8.40 -13.14 26.65
CA SER A 61 -9.31 -12.91 25.50
C SER A 61 -8.63 -12.27 24.29
N PHE A 62 -7.44 -11.68 24.46
CA PHE A 62 -6.70 -11.06 23.35
C PHE A 62 -5.86 -12.10 22.58
N MET A 63 -5.41 -13.17 23.23
CA MET A 63 -4.68 -14.26 22.59
C MET A 63 -5.58 -15.37 22.03
N GLU A 64 -6.83 -15.48 22.49
CA GLU A 64 -7.80 -16.46 21.95
C GLU A 64 -8.39 -16.06 20.59
N ASN A 65 -8.17 -14.84 20.11
CA ASN A 65 -8.81 -14.31 18.89
C ASN A 65 -7.90 -14.21 17.65
N THR A 66 -6.66 -14.72 17.67
CA THR A 66 -5.73 -14.54 16.54
C THR A 66 -5.50 -15.78 15.67
N ASN A 67 -6.30 -16.85 15.83
CA ASN A 67 -6.33 -17.94 14.84
C ASN A 67 -7.18 -17.54 13.63
N VAL A 68 -6.80 -16.45 12.98
CA VAL A 68 -7.38 -16.05 11.70
C VAL A 68 -6.81 -17.00 10.65
N LEU A 69 -7.56 -18.07 10.39
CA LEU A 69 -7.33 -18.95 9.24
C LEU A 69 -7.32 -18.11 7.97
N LEU A 70 -6.27 -18.26 7.15
CA LEU A 70 -6.25 -17.64 5.83
C LEU A 70 -7.43 -18.17 5.02
N THR A 71 -8.12 -17.25 4.35
CA THR A 71 -9.13 -17.61 3.34
C THR A 71 -8.46 -18.34 2.18
N GLY A 72 -9.26 -19.07 1.37
CA GLY A 72 -8.73 -19.78 0.22
C GLY A 72 -8.02 -18.86 -0.78
N GLU A 73 -8.49 -17.61 -0.91
CA GLU A 73 -7.93 -16.58 -1.77
C GLU A 73 -6.61 -16.04 -1.25
N GLU A 74 -6.53 -15.68 0.05
CA GLU A 74 -5.29 -15.24 0.69
C GLU A 74 -4.22 -16.34 0.68
N ALA A 75 -4.62 -17.58 0.91
CA ALA A 75 -3.70 -18.70 0.84
C ALA A 75 -3.21 -18.96 -0.60
N LEU A 76 -4.08 -18.75 -1.61
CA LEU A 76 -3.69 -18.84 -3.01
C LEU A 76 -2.73 -17.71 -3.40
N SER A 77 -2.90 -16.48 -2.89
CA SER A 77 -1.97 -15.38 -3.17
C SER A 77 -0.58 -15.70 -2.61
N VAL A 78 -0.50 -16.15 -1.36
CA VAL A 78 0.78 -16.59 -0.75
C VAL A 78 1.41 -17.74 -1.53
N PHE A 79 0.60 -18.70 -2.01
CA PHE A 79 1.07 -19.82 -2.82
C PHE A 79 1.70 -19.36 -4.14
N VAL A 80 1.10 -18.37 -4.81
CA VAL A 80 1.58 -17.83 -6.09
C VAL A 80 2.78 -16.91 -5.89
N ASP A 81 2.71 -15.98 -4.94
CA ASP A 81 3.75 -14.96 -4.69
C ASP A 81 5.08 -15.58 -4.26
N LEU A 82 5.00 -16.67 -3.49
CA LEU A 82 6.19 -17.41 -3.03
C LEU A 82 6.58 -18.54 -3.99
N HIS A 83 5.92 -18.68 -5.14
CA HIS A 83 6.15 -19.74 -6.12
C HIS A 83 6.21 -21.15 -5.50
N LEU A 84 5.32 -21.44 -4.55
CA LEU A 84 5.34 -22.70 -3.82
C LEU A 84 4.92 -23.86 -4.71
N THR A 85 5.62 -24.99 -4.55
CA THR A 85 5.13 -26.29 -5.02
C THR A 85 4.04 -26.83 -4.07
N LYS A 86 3.21 -27.76 -4.55
CA LYS A 86 2.22 -28.45 -3.70
C LYS A 86 2.86 -29.09 -2.47
N ALA A 87 4.03 -29.71 -2.63
CA ALA A 87 4.77 -30.34 -1.54
C ALA A 87 5.21 -29.32 -0.48
N GLN A 88 5.78 -28.18 -0.90
CA GLN A 88 6.19 -27.10 0.00
C GLN A 88 5.00 -26.49 0.75
N TYR A 89 3.87 -26.26 0.08
CA TYR A 89 2.66 -25.77 0.73
C TYR A 89 2.15 -26.73 1.81
N LEU A 90 2.08 -28.03 1.50
CA LEU A 90 1.66 -29.05 2.46
C LEU A 90 2.65 -29.16 3.64
N TYR A 91 3.95 -28.99 3.38
CA TYR A 91 4.97 -28.95 4.42
C TYR A 91 4.79 -27.74 5.34
N LEU A 92 4.60 -26.53 4.80
CA LEU A 92 4.34 -25.33 5.59
C LEU A 92 3.09 -25.50 6.46
N ARG A 93 2.01 -26.03 5.89
CA ARG A 93 0.79 -26.31 6.64
C ARG A 93 1.02 -27.31 7.76
N LYS A 94 1.75 -28.39 7.51
CA LYS A 94 2.10 -29.38 8.53
C LYS A 94 2.90 -28.75 9.67
N LEU A 95 3.89 -27.91 9.37
CA LEU A 95 4.68 -27.19 10.37
C LEU A 95 3.82 -26.25 11.22
N THR A 96 2.82 -25.60 10.64
CA THR A 96 1.92 -24.72 11.39
C THR A 96 0.95 -25.52 12.26
N ASP A 97 0.42 -26.64 11.74
CA ASP A 97 -0.46 -27.54 12.48
C ASP A 97 0.27 -28.19 13.67
N GLU A 98 1.54 -28.57 13.52
CA GLU A 98 2.40 -29.09 14.62
C GLU A 98 2.58 -28.07 15.75
N LYS A 99 2.54 -26.77 15.44
CA LYS A 99 2.62 -25.68 16.42
C LYS A 99 1.25 -25.27 16.97
N SER A 100 0.20 -26.04 16.70
CA SER A 100 -1.20 -25.71 17.05
C SER A 100 -1.70 -24.39 16.44
N CYS A 101 -1.10 -23.97 15.32
CA CYS A 101 -1.50 -22.79 14.56
C CYS A 101 -2.05 -23.25 13.20
N SER A 102 -3.36 -23.47 13.07
CA SER A 102 -3.93 -23.83 11.76
C SER A 102 -4.11 -22.57 10.90
N LEU A 103 -3.00 -22.04 10.38
CA LEU A 103 -3.00 -20.81 9.59
C LEU A 103 -3.42 -21.05 8.13
N PHE A 104 -2.94 -22.16 7.55
CA PHE A 104 -3.13 -22.47 6.13
C PHE A 104 -4.31 -23.42 5.89
N PRO A 105 -5.24 -23.07 4.99
CA PRO A 105 -6.33 -23.95 4.63
C PRO A 105 -5.83 -25.22 3.90
N PRO A 106 -6.63 -26.29 3.87
CA PRO A 106 -6.29 -27.49 3.12
C PRO A 106 -6.18 -27.22 1.62
N TYR A 107 -5.28 -27.95 0.97
CA TYR A 107 -4.92 -27.72 -0.44
C TYR A 107 -6.11 -27.81 -1.41
N TYR A 108 -7.12 -28.63 -1.13
CA TYR A 108 -8.31 -28.72 -2.00
C TYR A 108 -9.05 -27.38 -2.10
N LYS A 109 -9.07 -26.57 -1.04
CA LYS A 109 -9.68 -25.22 -1.08
C LYS A 109 -8.89 -24.27 -1.98
N LEU A 110 -7.56 -24.36 -1.98
CA LEU A 110 -6.73 -23.60 -2.93
C LEU A 110 -7.01 -24.02 -4.36
N HIS A 111 -7.20 -25.32 -4.57
CA HIS A 111 -7.49 -25.86 -5.88
C HIS A 111 -8.85 -25.40 -6.40
N GLU A 112 -9.90 -25.43 -5.56
CA GLU A 112 -11.24 -24.90 -5.89
C GLU A 112 -11.16 -23.42 -6.29
N VAL A 113 -10.51 -22.59 -5.47
CA VAL A 113 -10.33 -21.16 -5.76
C VAL A 113 -9.46 -20.95 -7.01
N ARG A 114 -8.42 -21.75 -7.22
CA ARG A 114 -7.61 -21.65 -8.44
C ARG A 114 -8.42 -21.98 -9.69
N GLN A 115 -9.32 -22.96 -9.61
CA GLN A 115 -10.19 -23.32 -10.73
C GLN A 115 -11.17 -22.20 -11.09
N THR A 116 -11.66 -21.43 -10.11
CA THR A 116 -12.55 -20.29 -10.40
C THR A 116 -11.83 -19.15 -11.13
N TYR A 117 -10.51 -19.02 -10.98
CA TYR A 117 -9.72 -17.99 -11.67
C TYR A 117 -9.11 -18.45 -13.00
N CYS A 118 -9.24 -19.73 -13.33
CA CYS A 118 -8.81 -20.28 -14.61
C CYS A 118 -10.00 -20.34 -15.57
N PRO A 119 -9.77 -20.08 -16.87
CA PRO A 119 -10.80 -20.32 -17.87
C PRO A 119 -11.29 -21.77 -17.81
N PRO A 120 -12.57 -22.04 -18.12
CA PRO A 120 -13.11 -23.38 -18.07
C PRO A 120 -12.32 -24.31 -19.00
N PHE A 121 -12.07 -25.54 -18.55
CA PHE A 121 -11.32 -26.53 -19.35
C PHE A 121 -11.96 -26.81 -20.70
N SER A 122 -13.26 -26.60 -20.85
CA SER A 122 -13.96 -26.71 -22.15
C SER A 122 -13.53 -25.65 -23.16
N ALA A 123 -12.96 -24.52 -22.72
CA ALA A 123 -12.49 -23.45 -23.59
C ALA A 123 -11.01 -23.60 -23.98
N ILE A 124 -10.30 -24.59 -23.41
CA ILE A 124 -8.87 -24.80 -23.65
C ILE A 124 -8.67 -26.19 -24.26
N GLU A 125 -8.21 -26.20 -25.50
CA GLU A 125 -7.70 -27.41 -26.14
C GLU A 125 -6.22 -27.58 -25.76
N ILE A 126 -5.95 -28.56 -24.90
CA ILE A 126 -4.58 -28.93 -24.54
C ILE A 126 -4.18 -30.14 -25.39
N THR A 127 -3.24 -29.93 -26.29
CA THR A 127 -2.56 -31.00 -27.01
C THR A 127 -1.17 -31.24 -26.43
N ASN A 128 -0.48 -32.31 -26.84
CA ASN A 128 0.87 -32.62 -26.36
C ASN A 128 1.90 -31.53 -26.71
N THR A 129 1.62 -30.66 -27.69
CA THR A 129 2.57 -29.67 -28.18
C THR A 129 2.18 -28.24 -27.84
N HIS A 130 0.90 -27.95 -27.61
CA HIS A 130 0.43 -26.61 -27.32
C HIS A 130 -0.91 -26.64 -26.59
N ALA A 131 -1.16 -25.60 -25.80
CA ALA A 131 -2.46 -25.28 -25.27
C ALA A 131 -3.02 -24.09 -26.07
N LYS A 132 -4.22 -24.24 -26.62
CA LYS A 132 -4.91 -23.19 -27.39
C LYS A 132 -6.26 -22.92 -26.76
N PHE A 133 -6.64 -21.65 -26.69
CA PHE A 133 -8.04 -21.29 -26.49
C PHE A 133 -8.85 -21.66 -27.73
N MET A 134 -9.98 -22.33 -27.55
CA MET A 134 -10.84 -22.74 -28.66
C MET A 134 -11.40 -21.51 -29.37
N GLU A 135 -11.87 -20.52 -28.61
CA GLU A 135 -12.33 -19.24 -29.12
C GLU A 135 -11.66 -18.07 -28.36
N LEU A 136 -11.30 -17.01 -29.08
CA LEU A 136 -10.80 -15.78 -28.45
C LEU A 136 -11.85 -15.15 -27.54
N GLN A 137 -13.13 -15.32 -27.87
CA GLN A 137 -14.25 -14.78 -27.10
C GLN A 137 -14.28 -15.35 -25.68
N ASP A 138 -14.03 -16.65 -25.50
CA ASP A 138 -14.01 -17.29 -24.18
C ASP A 138 -12.95 -16.65 -23.25
N LEU A 139 -11.79 -16.29 -23.81
CA LEU A 139 -10.73 -15.62 -23.06
C LEU A 139 -11.12 -14.19 -22.69
N LEU A 140 -11.76 -13.47 -23.63
CA LEU A 140 -12.25 -12.11 -23.38
C LEU A 140 -13.36 -12.11 -22.33
N ASP A 141 -14.35 -12.99 -22.46
CA ASP A 141 -15.46 -13.10 -21.52
C ASP A 141 -14.98 -13.47 -20.12
N HIS A 142 -14.07 -14.43 -20.01
CA HIS A 142 -13.46 -14.78 -18.72
C HIS A 142 -12.64 -13.61 -18.13
N THR A 143 -11.96 -12.83 -18.97
CA THR A 143 -11.21 -11.64 -18.51
C THR A 143 -12.15 -10.53 -18.03
N VAL A 144 -13.23 -10.29 -18.78
CA VAL A 144 -14.29 -9.33 -18.41
C VAL A 144 -14.97 -9.76 -17.10
N ASP A 145 -15.34 -11.03 -16.97
CA ASP A 145 -15.94 -11.58 -15.75
C ASP A 145 -15.01 -11.40 -14.54
N ARG A 146 -13.70 -11.66 -14.70
CA ARG A 146 -12.71 -11.41 -13.65
C ARG A 146 -12.61 -9.94 -13.26
N ILE A 147 -12.56 -9.03 -14.24
CA ILE A 147 -12.51 -7.58 -13.98
C ILE A 147 -13.77 -7.13 -13.25
N LEU A 148 -14.94 -7.54 -13.73
CA LEU A 148 -16.22 -7.21 -13.12
C LEU A 148 -16.39 -7.82 -11.72
N THR A 149 -15.82 -9.00 -11.47
CA THR A 149 -15.85 -9.64 -10.15
C THR A 149 -14.97 -8.87 -9.17
N ILE A 150 -13.76 -8.46 -9.57
CA ILE A 150 -12.90 -7.57 -8.78
C ILE A 150 -13.64 -6.27 -8.49
N ASP A 151 -14.25 -5.66 -9.51
CA ASP A 151 -15.03 -4.43 -9.36
C ASP A 151 -16.26 -4.64 -8.48
N SER A 152 -16.91 -5.81 -8.48
CA SER A 152 -18.06 -6.09 -7.62
C SER A 152 -17.66 -6.22 -6.14
N VAL A 153 -16.46 -6.72 -5.86
CA VAL A 153 -15.88 -6.77 -4.50
C VAL A 153 -15.56 -5.35 -4.01
N TYR A 154 -15.09 -4.48 -4.91
CA TYR A 154 -14.89 -3.05 -4.63
C TYR A 154 -16.23 -2.28 -4.51
N ASN A 155 -17.18 -2.55 -5.40
CA ASN A 155 -18.45 -1.86 -5.50
C ASN A 155 -19.47 -2.29 -4.45
N ASN A 156 -19.42 -3.52 -3.92
CA ASN A 156 -20.27 -3.91 -2.80
C ASN A 156 -19.88 -3.21 -1.49
N LYS A 157 -18.60 -2.87 -1.30
CA LYS A 157 -18.17 -1.97 -0.21
C LYS A 157 -18.69 -0.54 -0.43
N LEU A 158 -18.68 -0.05 -1.67
CA LEU A 158 -19.26 1.25 -2.05
C LEU A 158 -20.79 1.31 -1.91
N LYS A 159 -21.53 0.25 -2.26
CA LYS A 159 -23.00 0.18 -2.11
C LYS A 159 -23.43 0.23 -0.64
N GLN A 160 -22.66 -0.38 0.27
CA GLN A 160 -22.89 -0.27 1.71
C GLN A 160 -22.65 1.18 2.21
N LEU A 161 -21.66 1.90 1.65
CA LEU A 161 -21.41 3.31 1.97
C LEU A 161 -22.48 4.26 1.40
N ILE A 162 -22.91 4.07 0.14
CA ILE A 162 -23.93 4.92 -0.50
C ILE A 162 -25.26 4.83 0.26
N PHE A 163 -25.61 3.65 0.80
CA PHE A 163 -26.79 3.48 1.64
C PHE A 163 -26.72 4.28 2.96
N TYR A 164 -25.51 4.48 3.50
CA TYR A 164 -25.26 5.28 4.70
C TYR A 164 -25.33 6.79 4.43
N PHE A 165 -24.88 7.24 3.25
CA PHE A 165 -24.85 8.67 2.89
C PHE A 165 -26.20 9.23 2.42
N HIS A 166 -27.14 8.41 1.97
CA HIS A 166 -28.49 8.86 1.60
C HIS A 166 -29.45 9.07 2.78
N TYR A 167 -29.07 8.70 4.02
CA TYR A 167 -29.96 8.78 5.19
C TYR A 167 -29.60 9.85 6.24
N VAL A 168 -28.78 10.85 5.89
CA VAL A 168 -28.48 11.99 6.77
C VAL A 168 -29.16 13.26 6.24
N PRO A 169 -30.20 13.79 6.92
CA PRO A 169 -30.84 15.05 6.50
C PRO A 169 -29.86 16.22 6.65
N ARG A 170 -29.69 17.01 5.58
CA ARG A 170 -28.96 18.29 5.62
C ARG A 170 -29.74 19.31 6.43
N ASN A 171 -29.36 19.54 7.68
CA ASN A 171 -29.72 20.76 8.39
C ASN A 171 -28.63 21.81 8.20
N SER A 172 -28.88 22.77 7.31
CA SER A 172 -28.03 23.95 7.10
C SER A 172 -28.83 25.22 7.40
N GLN A 173 -28.94 25.55 8.68
CA GLN A 173 -29.24 26.90 9.18
C GLN A 173 -28.50 27.07 10.51
N LEU A 174 -27.31 27.65 10.47
CA LEU A 174 -26.76 28.55 11.49
C LEU A 174 -25.31 28.91 11.11
N GLN A 175 -25.00 30.21 11.23
CA GLN A 175 -23.71 30.88 11.04
C GLN A 175 -23.54 31.70 9.74
N ARG A 176 -24.48 32.62 9.52
CA ARG A 176 -24.11 34.01 9.24
C ARG A 176 -24.50 34.79 10.49
N ASP A 177 -23.52 35.18 11.30
CA ASP A 177 -23.51 36.34 12.20
C ASP A 177 -22.36 36.24 13.20
N ALA A 178 -21.17 36.69 12.79
CA ALA A 178 -20.09 37.07 13.70
C ALA A 178 -19.14 38.04 13.00
N GLY A 179 -19.67 39.19 12.58
CA GLY A 179 -18.87 40.32 12.13
C GLY A 179 -19.24 41.56 12.91
N ARG A 180 -18.55 41.85 14.02
CA ARG A 180 -18.33 43.21 14.53
C ARG A 180 -17.40 43.28 15.75
N THR A 181 -16.28 44.00 15.54
CA THR A 181 -15.58 44.94 16.44
C THR A 181 -15.09 44.49 17.83
N LEU A 182 -13.78 44.66 18.06
CA LEU A 182 -13.14 45.37 19.20
C LEU A 182 -11.62 45.51 18.85
N LYS A 183 -11.18 46.69 18.45
CA LYS A 183 -10.42 47.70 19.23
C LYS A 183 -9.00 47.30 19.66
N SER A 184 -8.10 48.21 19.31
CA SER A 184 -6.69 48.38 19.64
C SER A 184 -6.34 48.18 21.12
N GLY A 185 -5.21 47.52 21.36
CA GLY A 185 -4.45 47.57 22.60
C GLY A 185 -2.99 47.25 22.32
N ASN A 186 -2.12 48.24 22.55
CA ASN A 186 -0.66 48.12 22.52
C ASN A 186 -0.17 47.09 23.54
N MET A 187 0.92 46.38 23.24
CA MET A 187 1.96 46.10 24.24
C MET A 187 3.29 45.68 23.59
N SER A 188 4.34 46.21 24.20
CA SER A 188 5.77 46.16 23.90
C SER A 188 6.45 44.82 24.24
N GLU A 189 7.63 44.64 23.64
CA GLU A 189 8.82 43.93 24.13
C GLU A 189 8.68 42.50 24.69
N ILE A 190 9.47 41.58 24.13
CA ILE A 190 10.58 40.92 24.83
C ILE A 190 11.49 40.23 23.80
N ALA A 191 12.78 40.42 24.03
CA ALA A 191 13.91 39.89 23.29
C ALA A 191 14.08 38.37 23.41
N GLY A 192 14.82 37.80 22.45
CA GLY A 192 15.95 36.95 22.81
C GLY A 192 15.92 35.49 22.35
N MET A 193 17.07 35.11 21.78
CA MET A 193 17.66 33.77 21.72
C MET A 193 17.24 32.81 20.60
N THR A 194 17.95 32.96 19.49
CA THR A 194 18.59 31.85 18.75
C THR A 194 19.36 30.91 19.68
N PRO A 195 19.48 29.62 19.29
CA PRO A 195 20.82 29.18 18.88
C PRO A 195 20.85 28.34 17.61
N ILE A 196 22.08 28.23 17.11
CA ILE A 196 22.58 27.70 15.84
C ILE A 196 23.12 26.27 16.08
N LEU A 197 23.21 25.49 14.99
CA LEU A 197 23.99 24.24 14.77
C LEU A 197 23.29 22.95 15.27
N SER A 198 23.35 21.80 14.59
CA SER A 198 24.35 21.29 13.64
C SER A 198 23.78 20.14 12.77
N ARG A 199 24.36 20.00 11.57
CA ARG A 199 24.33 18.81 10.71
C ARG A 199 24.92 17.59 11.43
N SER A 200 24.36 16.41 11.15
CA SER A 200 25.15 15.18 11.04
C SER A 200 24.57 14.26 9.96
N SER A 201 25.40 14.00 8.95
CA SER A 201 25.23 13.00 7.91
C SER A 201 25.42 11.58 8.48
N GLY A 202 24.51 10.67 8.17
CA GLY A 202 24.70 9.23 8.35
C GLY A 202 24.54 8.54 7.01
N ALA A 203 25.66 8.05 6.46
CA ALA A 203 25.69 7.15 5.33
C ALA A 203 25.30 5.74 5.82
N TYR A 204 24.42 5.07 5.07
CA TYR A 204 24.18 3.64 5.25
C TYR A 204 24.84 2.89 4.09
N ASP A 205 25.63 1.91 4.49
CA ASP A 205 26.42 1.00 3.68
C ASP A 205 25.60 -0.30 3.55
N GLU A 206 25.15 -0.64 2.35
CA GLU A 206 24.47 -1.90 2.07
C GLU A 206 25.49 -2.89 1.50
N ASN A 207 25.85 -3.87 2.32
CA ASN A 207 26.50 -5.10 1.87
C ASN A 207 25.93 -6.28 2.65
N TYR A 208 25.95 -7.45 1.99
CA TYR A 208 25.48 -8.78 2.40
C TYR A 208 24.00 -9.10 2.08
N LEU A 209 23.62 -10.24 1.51
CA LEU A 209 24.33 -11.51 1.28
C LEU A 209 23.61 -12.30 0.15
N VAL A 210 24.38 -12.74 -0.85
CA VAL A 210 23.98 -13.72 -1.88
C VAL A 210 24.05 -15.12 -1.26
N GLY A 211 22.97 -15.90 -1.32
CA GLY A 211 22.89 -17.23 -0.69
C GLY A 211 22.07 -18.25 -1.48
N SER A 212 22.74 -18.85 -2.46
CA SER A 212 22.70 -20.26 -2.90
C SER A 212 21.40 -21.07 -2.98
N LEU A 213 21.17 -21.54 -4.21
CA LEU A 213 20.48 -22.77 -4.60
C LEU A 213 20.74 -23.94 -3.63
N ILE A 214 19.67 -24.56 -3.14
CA ILE A 214 19.69 -25.93 -2.65
C ILE A 214 18.81 -26.77 -3.59
N LYS A 215 19.47 -27.70 -4.29
CA LYS A 215 18.84 -28.85 -4.95
C LYS A 215 18.53 -29.89 -3.86
N SER A 216 17.32 -30.43 -3.86
CA SER A 216 17.03 -31.66 -3.13
C SER A 216 15.98 -32.47 -3.87
N ASP A 217 16.49 -33.48 -4.59
CA ASP A 217 16.17 -34.90 -4.53
C ASP A 217 14.71 -35.35 -4.36
N ASP A 218 14.31 -36.07 -5.39
CA ASP A 218 13.30 -37.13 -5.53
C ASP A 218 12.75 -37.72 -4.23
N PHE A 219 11.43 -37.64 -4.07
CA PHE A 219 10.67 -38.54 -3.21
C PHE A 219 9.44 -39.07 -3.97
N ASP A 220 9.63 -40.24 -4.57
CA ASP A 220 8.58 -41.11 -5.09
C ASP A 220 7.79 -41.73 -3.94
N HIS A 221 6.50 -41.42 -3.84
CA HIS A 221 5.53 -42.34 -3.26
C HIS A 221 4.27 -42.46 -4.11
N ARG A 222 4.22 -43.62 -4.76
CA ARG A 222 3.10 -44.32 -5.36
C ARG A 222 1.77 -44.05 -4.62
N SER A 223 0.76 -43.71 -5.40
CA SER A 223 -0.55 -44.31 -5.22
C SER A 223 -1.16 -44.55 -6.61
N ASP A 224 -1.29 -45.84 -6.92
CA ASP A 224 -2.10 -46.37 -8.01
C ASP A 224 -3.54 -45.85 -7.94
N VAL A 225 -4.16 -45.60 -9.09
CA VAL A 225 -5.13 -46.51 -9.73
C VAL A 225 -5.73 -45.81 -10.95
N GLY A 226 -5.62 -46.47 -12.10
CA GLY A 226 -6.75 -46.56 -13.04
C GLY A 226 -6.73 -45.68 -14.28
N ASP A 227 -6.37 -46.34 -15.40
CA ASP A 227 -6.97 -46.17 -16.72
C ASP A 227 -6.36 -45.13 -17.68
N GLN A 228 -5.41 -45.59 -18.50
CA GLN A 228 -5.09 -44.94 -19.78
C GLN A 228 -4.95 -45.98 -20.89
N ARG A 229 -6.01 -46.05 -21.71
CA ARG A 229 -5.98 -46.70 -23.02
C ARG A 229 -5.23 -45.83 -24.02
N LEU A 230 -4.10 -46.37 -24.46
CA LEU A 230 -3.40 -46.20 -25.73
C LEU A 230 -4.07 -45.33 -26.79
N LEU A 231 -3.45 -44.18 -27.09
CA LEU A 231 -3.49 -43.56 -28.41
C LEU A 231 -2.07 -43.18 -28.84
N LYS A 232 -1.59 -43.82 -29.92
CA LYS A 232 -0.35 -43.49 -30.62
C LYS A 232 -0.48 -42.12 -31.28
N PRO A 233 0.49 -41.20 -31.15
CA PRO A 233 0.54 -40.00 -31.98
C PRO A 233 1.22 -40.31 -33.32
N CYS A 234 0.53 -40.07 -34.43
CA CYS A 234 1.12 -39.93 -35.75
C CYS A 234 1.82 -38.57 -35.83
N LEU A 235 3.15 -38.59 -36.00
CA LEU A 235 3.95 -37.41 -36.29
C LEU A 235 3.90 -37.14 -37.80
N MET A 236 3.46 -35.94 -38.20
CA MET A 236 3.72 -35.38 -39.54
C MET A 236 4.29 -33.96 -39.37
N PRO A 237 5.31 -33.57 -40.15
CA PRO A 237 5.95 -32.26 -40.02
C PRO A 237 5.19 -31.19 -40.82
N TYR A 238 5.04 -29.99 -40.26
CA TYR A 238 4.58 -28.81 -41.00
C TYR A 238 5.37 -27.56 -40.62
N GLU A 239 5.65 -26.74 -41.64
CA GLU A 239 6.43 -25.51 -41.62
C GLU A 239 5.65 -24.31 -41.06
N ILE A 240 6.36 -23.46 -40.32
CA ILE A 240 5.86 -22.23 -39.69
C ILE A 240 5.99 -21.09 -40.71
N VAL A 241 4.88 -20.39 -41.01
CA VAL A 241 4.89 -19.15 -41.77
C VAL A 241 4.80 -17.96 -40.80
N GLU A 242 5.83 -17.13 -40.82
CA GLU A 242 6.03 -15.98 -39.92
C GLU A 242 5.30 -14.73 -40.45
N TYR A 243 4.52 -14.07 -39.59
CA TYR A 243 3.75 -12.87 -39.92
C TYR A 243 4.40 -11.63 -39.32
N GLN A 244 4.61 -10.57 -40.12
CA GLN A 244 5.15 -9.28 -39.67
C GLN A 244 4.12 -8.15 -39.80
N PRO A 245 3.70 -7.49 -38.71
CA PRO A 245 2.89 -6.28 -38.78
C PRO A 245 3.76 -5.01 -38.84
N SER A 246 3.47 -4.14 -39.80
CA SER A 246 4.15 -2.87 -40.07
C SER A 246 3.39 -1.68 -39.49
N VAL A 247 3.53 -1.42 -38.19
CA VAL A 247 3.19 -0.11 -37.60
C VAL A 247 4.50 0.57 -37.22
N PRO A 248 4.79 1.80 -37.70
CA PRO A 248 5.98 2.52 -37.29
C PRO A 248 5.85 2.91 -35.82
N THR A 249 6.52 2.14 -34.96
CA THR A 249 6.67 2.44 -33.54
C THR A 249 7.46 3.73 -33.43
N GLN A 250 6.81 4.84 -33.04
CA GLN A 250 7.55 6.02 -32.61
C GLN A 250 8.38 5.62 -31.39
N GLU A 251 9.70 5.73 -31.49
CA GLU A 251 10.59 5.47 -30.36
C GLU A 251 10.24 6.44 -29.23
N GLY A 252 9.87 5.89 -28.08
CA GLY A 252 9.60 6.67 -26.88
C GLY A 252 10.84 7.41 -26.39
N PRO A 253 10.68 8.37 -25.45
CA PRO A 253 11.81 9.12 -24.90
C PRO A 253 12.84 8.19 -24.24
N THR A 254 14.12 8.49 -24.40
CA THR A 254 15.21 7.72 -23.79
C THR A 254 15.24 7.93 -22.27
N GLN A 255 15.84 7.00 -21.54
CA GLN A 255 15.98 7.12 -20.08
C GLN A 255 16.75 8.39 -19.67
N GLU A 256 17.74 8.79 -20.46
CA GLU A 256 18.52 10.00 -20.25
C GLU A 256 17.65 11.25 -20.39
N GLN A 257 16.78 11.30 -21.39
CA GLN A 257 15.82 12.40 -21.57
C GLN A 257 14.85 12.49 -20.40
N ILE A 258 14.32 11.35 -19.94
CA ILE A 258 13.43 11.30 -18.78
C ILE A 258 14.15 11.80 -17.52
N LYS A 259 15.40 11.38 -17.30
CA LYS A 259 16.21 11.81 -16.16
C LYS A 259 16.55 13.30 -16.19
N GLU A 260 16.93 13.82 -17.35
CA GLU A 260 17.21 15.26 -17.54
C GLU A 260 15.96 16.08 -17.21
N VAL A 261 14.81 15.65 -17.71
CA VAL A 261 13.53 16.35 -17.50
C VAL A 261 13.08 16.27 -16.06
N ALA A 262 13.21 15.11 -15.41
CA ALA A 262 12.94 14.97 -13.99
C ALA A 262 13.82 15.90 -13.15
N THR A 263 15.10 16.07 -13.53
CA THR A 263 16.03 16.97 -12.85
C THR A 263 15.63 18.44 -13.05
N LYS A 264 15.33 18.84 -14.29
CA LYS A 264 14.84 20.20 -14.60
C LYS A 264 13.52 20.50 -13.89
N LEU A 265 12.57 19.57 -13.90
CA LEU A 265 11.29 19.67 -13.22
C LEU A 265 11.47 19.81 -11.70
N ALA A 266 12.45 19.11 -11.11
CA ALA A 266 12.78 19.28 -9.70
C ALA A 266 13.36 20.68 -9.41
N CYS A 267 14.32 21.14 -10.21
CA CYS A 267 14.92 22.48 -10.05
C CYS A 267 13.88 23.59 -10.22
N VAL A 268 13.12 23.57 -11.31
CA VAL A 268 12.10 24.60 -11.53
C VAL A 268 10.92 24.44 -10.57
N GLY A 269 10.59 23.22 -10.17
CA GLY A 269 9.62 22.98 -9.11
C GLY A 269 10.02 23.68 -7.81
N ASP A 270 11.29 23.58 -7.40
CA ASP A 270 11.81 24.26 -6.22
C ASP A 270 11.83 25.81 -6.42
N GLU A 271 12.19 26.32 -7.61
CA GLU A 271 12.18 27.76 -7.93
C GLU A 271 10.77 28.36 -7.96
N ILE A 272 9.83 27.75 -8.70
CA ILE A 272 8.41 28.10 -8.73
C ILE A 272 7.85 28.07 -7.32
N GLN A 273 8.20 27.05 -6.53
CA GLN A 273 7.77 27.00 -5.14
C GLN A 273 8.30 28.19 -4.35
N GLU A 274 9.57 28.58 -4.47
CA GLU A 274 10.10 29.76 -3.79
C GLU A 274 9.37 31.04 -4.21
N GLU A 275 9.10 31.22 -5.50
CA GLU A 275 8.42 32.39 -6.02
C GLU A 275 6.93 32.44 -5.61
N TYR A 276 6.21 31.33 -5.74
CA TYR A 276 4.83 31.19 -5.30
C TYR A 276 4.69 31.32 -3.79
N VAL A 277 5.63 30.79 -3.01
CA VAL A 277 5.64 30.98 -1.56
C VAL A 277 5.92 32.45 -1.21
N LYS A 278 6.67 33.20 -2.01
CA LYS A 278 6.86 34.65 -1.81
C LYS A 278 5.59 35.44 -2.16
N LYS A 279 4.95 35.16 -3.30
CA LYS A 279 3.78 35.91 -3.80
C LYS A 279 2.46 35.51 -3.13
N ASN A 280 2.25 34.21 -2.92
CA ASN A 280 0.97 33.60 -2.53
C ASN A 280 1.12 32.64 -1.33
N LYS A 281 2.00 32.98 -0.38
CA LYS A 281 2.32 32.17 0.80
C LYS A 281 1.10 31.57 1.51
N GLN A 282 0.06 32.39 1.68
CA GLN A 282 -1.13 32.01 2.43
C GLN A 282 -1.96 30.94 1.71
N PHE A 283 -2.10 31.06 0.39
CA PHE A 283 -2.84 30.09 -0.41
C PHE A 283 -2.16 28.73 -0.34
N TYR A 284 -0.86 28.67 -0.63
CA TYR A 284 -0.11 27.42 -0.68
C TYR A 284 -0.06 26.70 0.67
N LEU A 285 0.21 27.45 1.74
CA LEU A 285 0.18 26.90 3.09
C LEU A 285 -1.23 26.50 3.51
N GLY A 286 -2.26 27.19 3.02
CA GLY A 286 -3.66 26.85 3.23
C GLY A 286 -4.00 25.52 2.60
N VAL A 287 -3.72 25.37 1.31
CA VAL A 287 -3.92 24.15 0.51
C VAL A 287 -3.19 22.96 1.13
N GLU A 288 -1.89 23.11 1.39
CA GLU A 288 -1.08 22.07 2.02
C GLU A 288 -1.61 21.67 3.39
N ARG A 289 -1.92 22.64 4.27
CA ARG A 289 -2.46 22.37 5.61
C ARG A 289 -3.82 21.68 5.52
N SER A 290 -4.68 22.13 4.62
CA SER A 290 -6.01 21.56 4.40
C SER A 290 -5.89 20.10 3.97
N LEU A 291 -4.98 19.80 3.04
CA LEU A 291 -4.78 18.45 2.54
C LEU A 291 -4.15 17.52 3.59
N VAL A 292 -3.15 17.99 4.35
CA VAL A 292 -2.58 17.22 5.46
C VAL A 292 -3.63 16.93 6.52
N ASN A 293 -4.45 17.90 6.90
CA ASN A 293 -5.53 17.70 7.86
C ASN A 293 -6.58 16.72 7.34
N TYR A 294 -6.94 16.82 6.06
CA TYR A 294 -7.90 15.91 5.43
C TYR A 294 -7.40 14.46 5.47
N ILE A 295 -6.15 14.23 5.08
CA ILE A 295 -5.52 12.90 5.09
C ILE A 295 -5.38 12.35 6.51
N THR A 296 -4.88 13.17 7.45
CA THR A 296 -4.62 12.69 8.82
C THR A 296 -5.88 12.46 9.64
N SER A 297 -6.99 13.13 9.31
CA SER A 297 -8.28 12.92 9.97
C SER A 297 -9.04 11.67 9.48
N ARG A 298 -8.57 11.02 8.41
CA ARG A 298 -9.25 9.88 7.76
C ARG A 298 -8.32 8.68 7.62
N PRO A 299 -8.25 7.77 8.62
CA PRO A 299 -7.42 6.57 8.53
C PRO A 299 -7.88 5.60 7.42
N GLU A 300 -9.16 5.65 7.05
CA GLU A 300 -9.76 4.85 5.98
C GLU A 300 -9.93 5.66 4.68
N LEU A 301 -9.03 6.61 4.42
CA LEU A 301 -9.08 7.39 3.19
C LEU A 301 -8.90 6.47 1.97
N ASP A 302 -9.91 6.42 1.11
CA ASP A 302 -9.82 5.77 -0.20
C ASP A 302 -9.35 6.75 -1.29
N TYR A 303 -9.00 6.20 -2.44
CA TYR A 303 -8.50 6.99 -3.58
C TYR A 303 -9.58 7.93 -4.14
N GLU A 304 -10.86 7.52 -4.11
CA GLU A 304 -11.96 8.25 -4.73
C GLU A 304 -12.27 9.55 -3.97
N LEU A 305 -12.35 9.46 -2.63
CA LEU A 305 -12.50 10.61 -1.74
C LEU A 305 -11.27 11.52 -1.76
N PHE A 306 -10.08 10.96 -1.97
CA PHE A 306 -8.86 11.74 -2.15
C PHE A 306 -8.90 12.51 -3.48
N ALA A 307 -9.26 11.86 -4.59
CA ALA A 307 -9.29 12.46 -5.91
C ALA A 307 -10.32 13.59 -6.02
N VAL A 308 -11.54 13.40 -5.49
CA VAL A 308 -12.57 14.44 -5.45
C VAL A 308 -12.07 15.67 -4.68
N TYR A 309 -11.51 15.45 -3.48
CA TYR A 309 -11.01 16.54 -2.66
C TYR A 309 -9.86 17.29 -3.34
N LEU A 310 -8.98 16.57 -4.03
CA LEU A 310 -7.84 17.16 -4.73
C LEU A 310 -8.28 17.94 -5.98
N ASN A 311 -9.29 17.47 -6.71
CA ASN A 311 -9.93 18.20 -7.79
C ASN A 311 -10.56 19.51 -7.29
N ASP A 312 -11.31 19.47 -6.19
CA ASP A 312 -11.93 20.67 -5.60
C ASP A 312 -10.88 21.71 -5.17
N LEU A 313 -9.69 21.24 -4.77
CA LEU A 313 -8.62 22.06 -4.22
C LEU A 313 -7.78 22.75 -5.31
N ILE A 314 -7.54 22.06 -6.42
CA ILE A 314 -6.68 22.53 -7.52
C ILE A 314 -7.52 23.18 -8.63
N GLY A 315 -8.80 22.81 -8.75
CA GLY A 315 -9.69 23.25 -9.82
C GLY A 315 -9.75 22.25 -10.98
N GLU A 316 -10.35 22.68 -12.09
CA GLU A 316 -10.52 21.85 -13.31
C GLU A 316 -9.41 22.08 -14.34
N ASN A 317 -8.60 23.12 -14.19
CA ASN A 317 -7.49 23.38 -15.10
C ASN A 317 -6.41 22.31 -14.99
N ARG A 318 -5.94 21.81 -16.13
CA ARG A 318 -4.93 20.75 -16.24
C ARG A 318 -3.74 21.21 -17.09
N ASP A 319 -3.30 22.44 -16.82
CA ASP A 319 -2.12 23.01 -17.45
C ASP A 319 -0.83 22.55 -16.76
N ALA A 320 0.31 22.96 -17.31
CA ALA A 320 1.61 22.58 -16.79
C ALA A 320 1.93 23.25 -15.45
N ASP A 321 1.34 24.41 -15.16
CA ASP A 321 1.57 25.13 -13.91
C ASP A 321 0.88 24.41 -12.75
N ASP A 322 -0.39 24.04 -12.92
CA ASP A 322 -1.15 23.24 -11.97
C ASP A 322 -0.49 21.87 -11.73
N PHE A 323 0.08 21.27 -12.79
CA PHE A 323 0.85 20.04 -12.68
C PHE A 323 2.08 20.21 -11.76
N ILE A 324 2.88 21.25 -12.00
CA ILE A 324 4.09 21.53 -11.20
C ILE A 324 3.74 21.88 -9.75
N VAL A 325 2.70 22.70 -9.56
CA VAL A 325 2.19 23.06 -8.23
C VAL A 325 1.73 21.82 -7.48
N LEU A 326 0.99 20.93 -8.13
CA LEU A 326 0.52 19.69 -7.54
C LEU A 326 1.66 18.75 -7.15
N LEU A 327 2.67 18.58 -8.01
CA LEU A 327 3.83 17.76 -7.68
C LEU A 327 4.55 18.27 -6.43
N ASN A 328 4.73 19.58 -6.30
CA ASN A 328 5.34 20.19 -5.13
C ASN A 328 4.50 20.03 -3.85
N ILE A 329 3.18 20.25 -3.93
CA ILE A 329 2.26 20.00 -2.81
C ILE A 329 2.35 18.53 -2.39
N SER A 330 2.32 17.60 -3.34
CA SER A 330 2.36 16.16 -3.06
C SER A 330 3.61 15.76 -2.28
N LYS A 331 4.80 16.23 -2.71
CA LYS A 331 6.08 16.01 -2.03
C LYS A 331 6.02 16.44 -0.57
N ARG A 332 5.47 17.64 -0.29
CA ARG A 332 5.39 18.20 1.07
C ARG A 332 4.38 17.47 1.94
N VAL A 333 3.23 17.12 1.38
CA VAL A 333 2.19 16.35 2.06
C VAL A 333 2.74 14.99 2.47
N ILE A 334 3.37 14.25 1.55
CA ILE A 334 3.96 12.93 1.81
C ILE A 334 5.00 13.01 2.94
N ILE A 335 5.87 14.03 2.93
CA ILE A 335 6.87 14.24 4.00
C ILE A 335 6.20 14.50 5.36
N LYS A 336 5.06 15.20 5.39
CA LYS A 336 4.33 15.53 6.62
C LYS A 336 3.47 14.38 7.13
N THR A 337 2.95 13.53 6.27
CA THR A 337 2.07 12.41 6.62
C THR A 337 2.83 11.11 6.83
N LYS A 338 4.06 11.14 7.36
CA LYS A 338 5.05 10.03 7.40
C LYS A 338 4.48 8.61 7.62
N SER A 339 3.48 8.43 8.48
CA SER A 339 2.85 7.12 8.77
C SER A 339 1.96 6.58 7.64
N LEU A 340 1.45 7.43 6.76
CA LEU A 340 0.55 7.10 5.64
C LEU A 340 1.24 7.26 4.27
N GLY A 341 2.55 7.51 4.26
CA GLY A 341 3.30 7.97 3.10
C GLY A 341 3.12 7.11 1.84
N THR A 342 3.12 5.79 1.97
CA THR A 342 3.01 4.87 0.83
C THR A 342 1.64 4.95 0.14
N ASN A 343 0.54 4.96 0.91
CA ASN A 343 -0.81 5.04 0.35
C ASN A 343 -1.06 6.40 -0.29
N VAL A 344 -0.69 7.46 0.41
CA VAL A 344 -0.83 8.85 -0.08
C VAL A 344 -0.01 9.06 -1.35
N PHE A 345 1.22 8.53 -1.41
CA PHE A 345 2.04 8.56 -2.61
C PHE A 345 1.37 7.85 -3.78
N ASN A 346 0.84 6.65 -3.57
CA ASN A 346 0.13 5.90 -4.61
C ASN A 346 -1.11 6.66 -5.11
N TYR A 347 -1.83 7.35 -4.22
CA TYR A 347 -2.97 8.18 -4.59
C TYR A 347 -2.57 9.39 -5.42
N PHE A 348 -1.53 10.13 -5.02
CA PHE A 348 -1.01 11.22 -5.84
C PHE A 348 -0.53 10.73 -7.21
N ARG A 349 0.20 9.60 -7.26
CA ARG A 349 0.66 9.02 -8.53
C ARG A 349 -0.50 8.67 -9.45
N ARG A 350 -1.53 8.00 -8.92
CA ARG A 350 -2.72 7.61 -9.69
C ARG A 350 -3.53 8.83 -10.13
N PHE A 351 -3.66 9.82 -9.25
CA PHE A 351 -4.36 11.07 -9.56
C PHE A 351 -3.65 11.85 -10.66
N VAL A 352 -2.34 12.11 -10.52
CA VAL A 352 -1.56 12.84 -11.53
C VAL A 352 -1.61 12.10 -12.87
N GLY A 353 -1.43 10.78 -12.87
CA GLY A 353 -1.46 9.97 -14.08
C GLY A 353 -2.81 9.98 -14.79
N SER A 354 -3.93 10.07 -14.07
CA SER A 354 -5.27 10.12 -14.66
C SER A 354 -5.70 11.54 -15.03
N ALA A 355 -5.51 12.50 -14.13
CA ALA A 355 -5.96 13.88 -14.29
C ALA A 355 -5.21 14.64 -15.39
N PHE A 356 -3.95 14.30 -15.66
CA PHE A 356 -3.12 14.97 -16.66
C PHE A 356 -2.84 14.10 -17.90
N ALA A 357 -3.44 12.91 -18.01
CA ALA A 357 -3.21 12.00 -19.14
C ALA A 357 -3.48 12.69 -20.49
N ASP A 358 -4.64 13.33 -20.62
CA ASP A 358 -5.07 13.97 -21.86
C ASP A 358 -4.19 15.19 -22.18
N SER A 359 -3.89 16.02 -21.19
CA SER A 359 -2.99 17.17 -21.36
C SER A 359 -1.60 16.73 -21.81
N ILE A 360 -1.04 15.66 -21.20
CA ILE A 360 0.26 15.11 -21.59
C ILE A 360 0.20 14.54 -23.02
N ALA A 361 -0.86 13.82 -23.37
CA ALA A 361 -1.05 13.24 -24.69
C ALA A 361 -1.16 14.32 -25.79
N GLN A 362 -1.86 15.42 -25.51
CA GLN A 362 -1.96 16.58 -26.41
C GLN A 362 -0.61 17.29 -26.64
N ASN A 363 0.35 17.07 -25.74
CA ASN A 363 1.69 17.65 -25.81
C ASN A 363 2.73 16.60 -26.26
N ASN A 364 2.33 15.54 -26.96
CA ASN A 364 3.14 14.40 -27.42
C ASN A 364 3.74 13.55 -26.29
N ASN A 365 4.39 14.17 -25.30
CA ASN A 365 5.04 13.52 -24.18
C ASN A 365 5.13 14.46 -22.96
N VAL A 366 5.49 13.89 -21.81
CA VAL A 366 5.62 14.63 -20.54
C VAL A 366 6.72 15.70 -20.60
N VAL A 367 7.74 15.52 -21.43
CA VAL A 367 8.87 16.44 -21.56
C VAL A 367 8.42 17.75 -22.20
N GLU A 368 7.70 17.66 -23.32
CA GLU A 368 7.13 18.80 -24.02
C GLU A 368 6.05 19.49 -23.20
N PHE A 369 5.20 18.71 -22.52
CA PHE A 369 4.18 19.24 -21.61
C PHE A 369 4.80 20.12 -20.51
N VAL A 370 5.80 19.59 -19.80
CA VAL A 370 6.49 20.33 -18.75
C VAL A 370 7.24 21.53 -19.35
N SER A 371 7.99 21.33 -20.44
CA SER A 371 8.82 22.38 -21.04
C SER A 371 8.01 23.60 -21.50
N ARG A 372 6.74 23.42 -21.90
CA ARG A 372 5.85 24.54 -22.21
C ARG A 372 5.49 25.36 -20.97
N GLY A 373 5.20 24.71 -19.84
CA GLY A 373 4.96 25.41 -18.57
C GLY A 373 6.18 26.17 -18.09
N LEU A 374 7.38 25.61 -18.27
CA LEU A 374 8.63 26.25 -17.83
C LEU A 374 9.02 27.51 -18.64
N ASN A 375 8.49 27.67 -19.85
CA ASN A 375 8.84 28.79 -20.73
C ASN A 375 7.83 29.95 -20.68
N ASN A 376 6.72 29.77 -19.95
CA ASN A 376 5.72 30.81 -19.69
C ASN A 376 6.03 31.49 -18.35
#